data_AF-A0AAD8ELV9-F1
#
_entry.id   AF-A0AAD8ELV9-F1
#
_cell.length_a   1.000
_cell.length_b   1.000
_cell.length_c   1.000
_cell.angle_alpha   90.00
_cell.angle_beta   90.00
_cell.angle_gamma   90.00
#
_symmetry.space_group_name_H-M   'P 1'
#
loop_
_entity.id
_entity.type
_entity.pdbx_description
1 polymer ?
#
loop_
_entity_poly.entity_id
_entity_poly.type
_entity_poly.pdbx_seq_one_letter_code
_entity_poly.pdbx_strand_id
1 'polypeptide(L)'
;KSELVYIVVRGVEGDPSSYAGFGPFMPGFVIIPYNDLKALDEALKDPTVCAFMVEPIQGEAGVVVPDEGYLQGVRKLCTKHNVLWIADEVQTGLARTGKRLAVDHENVKPDILILGKALSGGVLPVSAVLANDDVMLCIKPGEHGSTYGGNPLGCKVAIAALKVLEEECLAENAEKLGAILRQELSKLPKDVISCVRGKGLLNAIVINKDFDAWKVCLKLKENGLLAKPTHGDIIRLAPPLVMNEEQLRDSVEIIKKTEYVI
;
A
#
# COMPACT_ATOMS: atom_id res chain seq x y z
N LYS A 1 -16.12 20.69 -23.62
CA LYS A 1 -15.98 19.51 -22.75
C LYS A 1 -14.53 19.47 -22.35
N SER A 2 -14.19 19.97 -21.17
CA SER A 2 -12.82 19.91 -20.65
C SER A 2 -12.51 18.45 -20.33
N GLU A 3 -11.52 17.89 -21.01
CA GLU A 3 -10.96 16.58 -20.65
C GLU A 3 -10.17 16.79 -19.35
N LEU A 4 -10.76 16.41 -18.22
CA LEU A 4 -10.07 16.47 -16.93
C LEU A 4 -8.97 15.40 -16.93
N VAL A 5 -7.78 15.79 -16.46
CA VAL A 5 -6.62 14.90 -16.37
C VAL A 5 -6.45 14.42 -14.92
N TYR A 6 -6.20 13.14 -14.75
CA TYR A 6 -5.81 12.48 -13.51
C TYR A 6 -4.32 12.15 -13.59
N ILE A 7 -3.57 12.56 -12.59
CA ILE A 7 -2.20 12.07 -12.43
C ILE A 7 -2.24 10.85 -11.52
N VAL A 8 -1.75 9.73 -12.02
CA VAL A 8 -1.62 8.50 -11.24
C VAL A 8 -0.14 8.15 -11.15
N VAL A 9 0.32 7.80 -9.96
CA VAL A 9 1.68 7.30 -9.83
C VAL A 9 1.77 5.83 -10.21
N ARG A 10 2.79 5.51 -11.00
CA ARG A 10 3.08 4.20 -11.59
C ARG A 10 3.09 3.06 -10.56
N GLY A 11 1.95 2.40 -10.34
CA GLY A 11 1.80 1.15 -9.59
C GLY A 11 1.69 -0.07 -10.52
N VAL A 12 0.78 -1.01 -10.22
CA VAL A 12 0.46 -2.17 -11.08
C VAL A 12 0.03 -1.77 -12.50
N GLU A 13 -0.51 -0.56 -12.67
CA GLU A 13 -0.87 0.01 -13.98
C GLU A 13 0.30 0.18 -14.94
N GLY A 14 1.55 0.18 -14.44
CA GLY A 14 2.76 0.18 -15.26
C GLY A 14 3.22 -1.21 -15.72
N ASP A 15 2.60 -2.29 -15.23
CA ASP A 15 2.91 -3.67 -15.62
C ASP A 15 2.14 -4.03 -16.90
N PRO A 16 2.83 -4.32 -18.02
CA PRO A 16 2.19 -4.72 -19.27
C PRO A 16 1.22 -5.89 -19.13
N SER A 17 1.44 -6.80 -18.18
CA SER A 17 0.52 -7.91 -17.93
C SER A 17 -0.87 -7.47 -17.46
N SER A 18 -0.99 -6.25 -16.92
CA SER A 18 -2.24 -5.69 -16.40
C SER A 18 -3.04 -4.91 -17.44
N TYR A 19 -2.44 -4.48 -18.56
CA TYR A 19 -3.12 -3.67 -19.58
C TYR A 19 -2.99 -4.18 -21.02
N ALA A 20 -1.97 -4.98 -21.35
CA ALA A 20 -1.75 -5.45 -22.71
C ALA A 20 -2.95 -6.27 -23.22
N GLY A 21 -3.49 -5.88 -24.37
CA GLY A 21 -4.64 -6.54 -25.01
C GLY A 21 -6.03 -6.05 -24.59
N PHE A 22 -6.14 -5.07 -23.67
CA PHE A 22 -7.43 -4.57 -23.17
C PHE A 22 -7.85 -3.19 -23.73
N GLY A 23 -7.17 -2.69 -24.76
CA GLY A 23 -7.46 -1.37 -25.33
C GLY A 23 -8.77 -1.27 -26.13
N PRO A 24 -9.25 -0.04 -26.41
CA PRO A 24 -8.65 1.25 -26.05
C PRO A 24 -8.84 1.62 -24.57
N PHE A 25 -7.88 2.33 -24.00
CA PHE A 25 -7.90 2.74 -22.58
C PHE A 25 -8.64 4.06 -22.37
N MET A 26 -9.04 4.30 -21.11
CA MET A 26 -9.58 5.59 -20.70
C MET A 26 -8.52 6.69 -20.90
N PRO A 27 -8.81 7.77 -21.65
CA PRO A 27 -7.91 8.91 -21.78
C PRO A 27 -7.88 9.74 -20.49
N GLY A 28 -7.01 10.76 -20.44
CA GLY A 28 -6.94 11.67 -19.31
C GLY A 28 -6.16 11.13 -18.12
N PHE A 29 -5.22 10.21 -18.33
CA PHE A 29 -4.28 9.74 -17.31
C PHE A 29 -2.85 10.12 -17.66
N VAL A 30 -2.15 10.74 -16.70
CA VAL A 30 -0.72 11.05 -16.80
C VAL A 30 0.00 10.26 -15.71
N ILE A 31 1.04 9.54 -16.12
CA ILE A 31 1.87 8.75 -15.21
C ILE A 31 3.17 9.49 -14.93
N ILE A 32 3.46 9.72 -13.65
CA ILE A 32 4.74 10.27 -13.19
C ILE A 32 5.54 9.24 -12.38
N PRO A 33 6.87 9.40 -12.24
CA PRO A 33 7.67 8.60 -11.32
C PRO A 33 7.19 8.74 -9.87
N TYR A 34 7.25 7.64 -9.11
CA TYR A 34 6.99 7.67 -7.67
C TYR A 34 8.13 8.36 -6.92
N ASN A 35 7.79 8.98 -5.78
CA ASN A 35 8.74 9.67 -4.92
C ASN A 35 9.51 10.81 -5.64
N ASP A 36 8.86 11.47 -6.60
CA ASP A 36 9.45 12.60 -7.36
C ASP A 36 8.53 13.84 -7.30
N LEU A 37 8.80 14.71 -6.32
CA LEU A 37 8.04 15.95 -6.14
C LEU A 37 8.27 16.96 -7.28
N LYS A 38 9.39 16.88 -8.01
CA LYS A 38 9.65 17.78 -9.13
C LYS A 38 8.80 17.38 -10.33
N ALA A 39 8.73 16.08 -10.62
CA ALA A 39 7.84 15.55 -11.65
C ALA A 39 6.37 15.87 -11.32
N LEU A 40 5.98 15.77 -10.04
CA LEU A 40 4.64 16.16 -9.61
C LEU A 40 4.37 17.66 -9.81
N ASP A 41 5.23 18.56 -9.32
CA ASP A 41 5.02 20.01 -9.50
C ASP A 41 4.99 20.42 -10.97
N GLU A 42 5.75 19.75 -11.84
CA GLU A 42 5.68 19.99 -13.29
C GLU A 42 4.34 19.54 -13.88
N ALA A 43 3.89 18.32 -13.56
CA ALA A 43 2.64 17.80 -14.09
C ALA A 43 1.41 18.60 -13.60
N LEU A 44 1.44 19.11 -12.36
CA LEU A 44 0.37 19.93 -11.80
C LEU A 44 0.30 21.35 -12.40
N LYS A 45 1.24 21.78 -13.24
CA LYS A 45 1.14 23.06 -13.96
C LYS A 45 0.06 23.05 -15.03
N ASP A 46 -0.35 21.88 -15.50
CA ASP A 46 -1.48 21.76 -16.42
C ASP A 46 -2.79 22.08 -15.68
N PRO A 47 -3.51 23.16 -16.06
CA PRO A 47 -4.72 23.58 -15.36
C PRO A 47 -5.91 22.62 -15.54
N THR A 48 -5.78 21.59 -16.39
CA THR A 48 -6.81 20.57 -16.60
C THR A 48 -6.71 19.41 -15.60
N VAL A 49 -5.64 19.35 -14.79
CA VAL A 49 -5.48 18.31 -13.78
C VAL A 49 -6.50 18.49 -12.66
N CYS A 50 -7.27 17.45 -12.37
CA CYS A 50 -8.30 17.47 -11.34
C CYS A 50 -7.89 16.74 -10.05
N ALA A 51 -7.07 15.70 -10.17
CA ALA A 51 -6.63 14.92 -9.02
C ALA A 51 -5.25 14.29 -9.23
N PHE A 52 -4.57 14.04 -8.11
CA PHE A 52 -3.38 13.23 -8.00
C PHE A 52 -3.68 12.03 -7.10
N MET A 53 -3.47 10.81 -7.61
CA MET A 53 -3.68 9.56 -6.88
C MET A 53 -2.36 8.84 -6.64
N VAL A 54 -2.11 8.46 -5.38
CA VAL A 54 -0.88 7.77 -4.99
C VAL A 54 -1.09 6.88 -3.76
N GLU A 55 -0.46 5.70 -3.75
CA GLU A 55 -0.29 4.89 -2.54
C GLU A 55 0.76 5.53 -1.63
N PRO A 56 0.53 5.70 -0.31
CA PRO A 56 1.55 6.20 0.61
C PRO A 56 2.86 5.39 0.61
N ILE A 57 2.74 4.07 0.37
CA ILE A 57 3.84 3.13 0.13
C ILE A 57 3.37 2.22 -0.99
N GLN A 58 4.11 2.14 -2.11
CA GLN A 58 3.69 1.29 -3.23
C GLN A 58 3.87 -0.18 -2.89
N GLY A 59 2.76 -0.87 -2.66
CA GLY A 59 2.81 -2.18 -2.04
C GLY A 59 3.10 -3.31 -3.03
N GLU A 60 2.34 -3.39 -4.13
CA GLU A 60 2.55 -4.42 -5.17
C GLU A 60 3.85 -4.20 -5.96
N ALA A 61 4.33 -2.95 -6.06
CA ALA A 61 5.64 -2.58 -6.62
C ALA A 61 6.84 -3.07 -5.78
N GLY A 62 6.58 -3.83 -4.71
CA GLY A 62 7.60 -4.40 -3.84
C GLY A 62 7.90 -3.57 -2.61
N VAL A 63 6.86 -2.99 -2.01
CA VAL A 63 6.94 -2.21 -0.76
C VAL A 63 7.97 -1.09 -0.90
N VAL A 64 7.73 -0.19 -1.86
CA VAL A 64 8.58 0.98 -2.09
C VAL A 64 8.15 2.06 -1.12
N VAL A 65 8.96 2.28 -0.09
CA VAL A 65 8.77 3.34 0.92
C VAL A 65 9.32 4.64 0.33
N PRO A 66 8.56 5.75 0.33
CA PRO A 66 9.05 7.02 -0.21
C PRO A 66 10.06 7.66 0.75
N ASP A 67 10.72 8.71 0.28
CA ASP A 67 11.58 9.53 1.14
C ASP A 67 10.74 10.27 2.19
N GLU A 68 11.38 10.58 3.33
CA GLU A 68 10.74 11.37 4.38
C GLU A 68 10.33 12.76 3.85
N GLY A 69 9.08 13.13 4.11
CA GLY A 69 8.51 14.41 3.68
C GLY A 69 7.90 14.38 2.28
N TYR A 70 7.91 13.23 1.60
CA TYR A 70 7.26 13.09 0.30
C TYR A 70 5.75 13.38 0.39
N LEU A 71 5.04 12.81 1.36
CA LEU A 71 3.59 12.99 1.46
C LEU A 71 3.21 14.42 1.90
N GLN A 72 4.04 15.07 2.72
CA GLN A 72 3.98 16.51 3.00
C GLN A 72 4.16 17.34 1.73
N GLY A 73 5.15 16.99 0.91
CA GLY A 73 5.37 17.60 -0.38
C GLY A 73 4.16 17.47 -1.31
N VAL A 74 3.62 16.26 -1.42
CA VAL A 74 2.39 15.97 -2.19
C VAL A 74 1.24 16.85 -1.70
N ARG A 75 0.96 16.85 -0.40
CA ARG A 75 -0.12 17.66 0.17
C ARG A 75 0.04 19.14 -0.18
N LYS A 76 1.24 19.68 0.01
CA LYS A 76 1.56 21.10 -0.28
C LYS A 76 1.35 21.43 -1.76
N LEU A 77 1.82 20.57 -2.66
CA LEU A 77 1.71 20.78 -4.11
C LEU A 77 0.26 20.69 -4.59
N CYS A 78 -0.49 19.67 -4.17
CA CYS A 78 -1.91 19.54 -4.50
C CYS A 78 -2.71 20.75 -4.03
N THR A 79 -2.47 21.23 -2.80
CA THR A 79 -3.12 22.46 -2.29
C THR A 79 -2.73 23.70 -3.09
N LYS A 80 -1.44 23.89 -3.42
CA LYS A 80 -0.94 25.02 -4.21
C LYS A 80 -1.63 25.12 -5.58
N HIS A 81 -1.87 23.99 -6.23
CA HIS A 81 -2.42 23.92 -7.59
C HIS A 81 -3.94 23.70 -7.61
N ASN A 82 -4.61 23.67 -6.45
CA ASN A 82 -6.03 23.37 -6.32
C ASN A 82 -6.43 22.03 -6.99
N VAL A 83 -5.60 21.00 -6.76
CA VAL A 83 -5.79 19.64 -7.25
C VAL A 83 -6.13 18.73 -6.06
N LEU A 84 -7.11 17.83 -6.24
CA LEU A 84 -7.49 16.88 -5.20
C LEU A 84 -6.40 15.83 -5.00
N TRP A 85 -6.00 15.58 -3.77
CA TRP A 85 -5.15 14.45 -3.44
C TRP A 85 -5.98 13.24 -3.00
N ILE A 86 -5.81 12.14 -3.74
CA ILE A 86 -6.36 10.81 -3.43
C ILE A 86 -5.25 9.94 -2.85
N ALA A 87 -5.36 9.54 -1.59
CA ALA A 87 -4.48 8.53 -1.00
C ALA A 87 -5.13 7.15 -1.11
N ASP A 88 -4.49 6.25 -1.86
CA ASP A 88 -4.88 4.84 -1.87
C ASP A 88 -4.25 4.13 -0.68
N GLU A 89 -5.05 3.92 0.36
CA GLU A 89 -4.67 3.24 1.59
C GLU A 89 -5.27 1.85 1.69
N VAL A 90 -5.70 1.27 0.56
CA VAL A 90 -6.27 -0.08 0.51
C VAL A 90 -5.30 -1.11 1.10
N GLN A 91 -3.99 -0.97 0.84
CA GLN A 91 -2.97 -1.84 1.42
C GLN A 91 -2.27 -1.27 2.66
N THR A 92 -2.04 0.04 2.71
CA THR A 92 -1.18 0.68 3.72
C THR A 92 -1.92 1.11 4.97
N GLY A 93 -3.23 1.31 4.87
CA GLY A 93 -4.07 1.77 5.97
C GLY A 93 -4.36 0.68 6.99
N LEU A 94 -5.20 1.04 7.95
CA LEU A 94 -5.76 0.11 8.94
C LEU A 94 -4.66 -0.60 9.74
N ALA A 95 -3.81 0.19 10.40
CA ALA A 95 -2.72 -0.26 11.28
C ALA A 95 -1.53 -0.96 10.58
N ARG A 96 -1.62 -1.28 9.28
CA ARG A 96 -0.59 -2.06 8.56
C ARG A 96 0.83 -1.50 8.71
N THR A 97 0.97 -0.19 8.61
CA THR A 97 2.28 0.48 8.61
C THR A 97 2.74 0.98 9.98
N GLY A 98 2.04 0.61 11.07
CA GLY A 98 2.38 1.08 12.42
C GLY A 98 1.62 2.34 12.88
N LYS A 99 0.70 2.84 12.04
CA LYS A 99 -0.23 3.95 12.32
C LYS A 99 -1.62 3.59 11.80
N ARG A 100 -2.66 4.30 12.25
CA ARG A 100 -4.04 4.07 11.78
C ARG A 100 -4.11 4.16 10.26
N LEU A 101 -3.57 5.22 9.68
CA LEU A 101 -3.34 5.40 8.26
C LEU A 101 -1.85 5.67 8.01
N ALA A 102 -1.33 5.30 6.84
CA ALA A 102 0.07 5.54 6.53
C ALA A 102 0.39 7.03 6.35
N VAL A 103 -0.58 7.83 5.88
CA VAL A 103 -0.46 9.30 5.82
C VAL A 103 -0.23 9.96 7.19
N ASP A 104 -0.63 9.29 8.28
CA ASP A 104 -0.45 9.79 9.65
C ASP A 104 1.03 9.80 10.07
N HIS A 105 1.90 9.03 9.40
CA HIS A 105 3.34 9.08 9.67
C HIS A 105 3.95 10.46 9.39
N GLU A 106 3.35 11.23 8.48
CA GLU A 106 3.76 12.58 8.14
C GLU A 106 2.74 13.65 8.58
N ASN A 107 1.70 13.26 9.32
CA ASN A 107 0.61 14.12 9.79
C ASN A 107 -0.09 14.90 8.68
N VAL A 108 -0.35 14.26 7.54
CA VAL A 108 -1.02 14.88 6.39
C VAL A 108 -2.38 14.24 6.11
N LYS A 109 -3.30 15.04 5.59
CA LYS A 109 -4.67 14.61 5.28
C LYS A 109 -4.96 14.72 3.77
N PRO A 110 -5.30 13.62 3.08
CA PRO A 110 -5.75 13.66 1.69
C PRO A 110 -7.17 14.22 1.58
N ASP A 111 -7.55 14.65 0.37
CA ASP A 111 -8.92 15.12 0.09
C ASP A 111 -9.88 13.93 -0.08
N ILE A 112 -9.35 12.83 -0.64
CA ILE A 112 -10.04 11.54 -0.77
C ILE A 112 -9.14 10.43 -0.22
N LEU A 113 -9.71 9.55 0.60
CA LEU A 113 -9.06 8.37 1.16
C LEU A 113 -9.77 7.11 0.68
N ILE A 114 -9.01 6.16 0.14
CA ILE A 114 -9.53 4.87 -0.31
C ILE A 114 -9.14 3.78 0.69
N LEU A 115 -10.13 3.01 1.16
CA LEU A 115 -9.94 1.88 2.05
C LEU A 115 -10.59 0.61 1.48
N GLY A 116 -10.06 -0.54 1.85
CA GLY A 116 -10.54 -1.86 1.45
C GLY A 116 -9.81 -2.95 2.23
N LYS A 117 -9.62 -4.13 1.62
CA LYS A 117 -8.83 -5.27 2.19
C LYS A 117 -9.15 -5.53 3.67
N ALA A 118 -8.31 -5.03 4.58
CA ALA A 118 -8.42 -5.23 6.01
C ALA A 118 -9.64 -4.53 6.65
N LEU A 119 -10.35 -3.67 5.91
CA LEU A 119 -11.53 -2.94 6.40
C LEU A 119 -12.60 -3.87 6.97
N SER A 120 -12.69 -5.10 6.46
CA SER A 120 -13.60 -6.14 6.92
C SER A 120 -12.93 -7.26 7.71
N GLY A 121 -11.65 -7.10 8.08
CA GLY A 121 -10.84 -8.16 8.68
C GLY A 121 -10.64 -9.38 7.76
N GLY A 122 -10.90 -9.24 6.45
CA GLY A 122 -10.81 -10.34 5.48
C GLY A 122 -12.04 -11.26 5.44
N VAL A 123 -13.13 -10.90 6.12
CA VAL A 123 -14.34 -11.75 6.22
C VAL A 123 -15.29 -11.54 5.03
N LEU A 124 -15.51 -10.30 4.61
CA LEU A 124 -16.40 -9.94 3.48
C LEU A 124 -15.75 -8.87 2.58
N PRO A 125 -16.08 -8.82 1.28
CA PRO A 125 -15.64 -7.71 0.44
C PRO A 125 -16.29 -6.40 0.88
N VAL A 126 -15.49 -5.49 1.43
CA VAL A 126 -15.91 -4.14 1.83
C VAL A 126 -14.81 -3.16 1.44
N SER A 127 -15.20 -2.06 0.81
CA SER A 127 -14.36 -0.90 0.53
C SER A 127 -15.07 0.37 0.97
N ALA A 128 -14.32 1.45 1.13
CA ALA A 128 -14.84 2.76 1.45
C ALA A 128 -14.06 3.84 0.69
N VAL A 129 -14.79 4.86 0.23
CA VAL A 129 -14.23 6.11 -0.26
C VAL A 129 -14.67 7.17 0.73
N LEU A 130 -13.71 7.81 1.39
CA LEU A 130 -13.95 8.90 2.33
C LEU A 130 -13.47 10.19 1.70
N ALA A 131 -14.26 11.26 1.79
CA ALA A 131 -13.87 12.59 1.34
C ALA A 131 -14.56 13.64 2.20
N ASN A 132 -14.08 14.89 2.14
CA ASN A 132 -14.78 16.02 2.76
C ASN A 132 -16.09 16.34 2.01
N ASP A 133 -17.01 17.05 2.67
CA ASP A 133 -18.35 17.33 2.15
C ASP A 133 -18.37 18.04 0.80
N ASP A 134 -17.47 19.01 0.59
CA ASP A 134 -17.33 19.76 -0.66
C ASP A 134 -16.99 18.85 -1.86
N VAL A 135 -16.26 17.77 -1.62
CA VAL A 135 -15.96 16.74 -2.63
C VAL A 135 -17.09 15.70 -2.70
N MET A 136 -17.47 15.09 -1.58
CA MET A 136 -18.42 13.98 -1.55
C MET A 136 -19.82 14.38 -2.00
N LEU A 137 -20.29 15.57 -1.61
CA LEU A 137 -21.63 16.06 -1.94
C LEU A 137 -21.75 16.58 -3.38
N CYS A 138 -20.69 16.53 -4.18
CA CYS A 138 -20.79 16.74 -5.62
C CYS A 138 -21.58 15.62 -6.31
N ILE A 139 -21.55 14.40 -5.76
CA ILE A 139 -22.34 13.26 -6.26
C ILE A 139 -23.79 13.40 -5.78
N LYS A 140 -24.74 13.52 -6.73
CA LYS A 140 -26.18 13.71 -6.45
C LYS A 140 -26.96 12.40 -6.53
N PRO A 141 -28.19 12.36 -5.97
CA PRO A 141 -29.06 11.18 -6.08
C PRO A 141 -29.24 10.72 -7.53
N GLY A 142 -28.95 9.45 -7.80
CA GLY A 142 -29.04 8.84 -9.12
C GLY A 142 -27.75 8.85 -9.96
N GLU A 143 -26.68 9.50 -9.50
CA GLU A 143 -25.42 9.62 -10.28
C GLU A 143 -24.41 8.50 -10.01
N HIS A 144 -24.46 7.87 -8.83
CA HIS A 144 -23.58 6.76 -8.45
C HIS A 144 -24.31 5.77 -7.54
N GLY A 145 -23.98 4.48 -7.64
CA GLY A 145 -24.61 3.46 -6.81
C GLY A 145 -23.98 2.07 -6.98
N SER A 146 -24.23 1.21 -6.00
CA SER A 146 -23.81 -0.20 -6.00
C SER A 146 -24.83 -1.04 -5.25
N THR A 147 -25.30 -2.14 -5.86
CA THR A 147 -26.31 -3.04 -5.28
C THR A 147 -25.92 -3.56 -3.90
N TYR A 148 -24.63 -3.85 -3.70
CA TYR A 148 -24.11 -4.40 -2.44
C TYR A 148 -23.32 -3.38 -1.61
N GLY A 149 -23.12 -2.17 -2.13
CA GLY A 149 -22.45 -1.09 -1.41
C GLY A 149 -23.24 -0.68 -0.17
N GLY A 150 -22.59 -0.64 0.99
CA GLY A 150 -23.24 -0.26 2.25
C GLY A 150 -24.26 -1.27 2.78
N ASN A 151 -24.19 -2.54 2.34
CA ASN A 151 -25.08 -3.56 2.87
C ASN A 151 -24.89 -3.74 4.40
N PRO A 152 -25.96 -3.96 5.19
CA PRO A 152 -25.87 -3.96 6.65
C PRO A 152 -24.89 -4.98 7.25
N LEU A 153 -24.77 -6.15 6.62
CA LEU A 153 -23.86 -7.20 7.08
C LEU A 153 -22.39 -6.77 6.91
N GLY A 154 -22.04 -6.26 5.72
CA GLY A 154 -20.71 -5.70 5.44
C GLY A 154 -20.35 -4.56 6.39
N CYS A 155 -21.29 -3.66 6.68
CA CYS A 155 -21.07 -2.58 7.65
C CYS A 155 -20.81 -3.11 9.07
N LYS A 156 -21.56 -4.10 9.55
CA LYS A 156 -21.34 -4.68 10.89
C LYS A 156 -20.01 -5.40 11.00
N VAL A 157 -19.62 -6.15 9.96
CA VAL A 157 -18.30 -6.81 9.87
C VAL A 157 -17.18 -5.77 9.89
N ALA A 158 -17.30 -4.70 9.11
CA ALA A 158 -16.29 -3.65 9.08
C ALA A 158 -16.14 -2.93 10.43
N ILE A 159 -17.26 -2.61 11.09
CA ILE A 159 -17.23 -2.01 12.44
C ILE A 159 -16.53 -2.94 13.44
N ALA A 160 -16.81 -4.25 13.40
CA ALA A 160 -16.16 -5.21 14.28
C ALA A 160 -14.65 -5.29 14.02
N ALA A 161 -14.23 -5.34 12.75
CA ALA A 161 -12.82 -5.35 12.38
C ALA A 161 -12.09 -4.08 12.82
N LEU A 162 -12.69 -2.90 12.64
CA LEU A 162 -12.12 -1.63 13.09
C LEU A 162 -11.96 -1.57 14.62
N LYS A 163 -12.92 -2.10 15.37
CA LYS A 163 -12.82 -2.20 16.84
C LYS A 163 -11.64 -3.05 17.27
N VAL A 164 -11.43 -4.21 16.63
CA VAL A 164 -10.27 -5.07 16.93
C VAL A 164 -8.95 -4.32 16.72
N LEU A 165 -8.82 -3.54 15.64
CA LEU A 165 -7.61 -2.73 15.41
C LEU A 165 -7.31 -1.76 16.56
N GLU A 166 -8.35 -1.13 17.11
CA GLU A 166 -8.24 -0.14 18.20
C GLU A 166 -8.07 -0.81 19.58
N GLU A 167 -8.93 -1.77 19.92
CA GLU A 167 -8.98 -2.46 21.22
C GLU A 167 -7.71 -3.30 21.48
N GLU A 168 -7.15 -3.93 20.45
CA GLU A 168 -5.94 -4.75 20.55
C GLU A 168 -4.65 -3.96 20.25
N CYS A 169 -4.72 -2.64 20.05
CA CYS A 169 -3.56 -1.78 19.78
C CYS A 169 -2.69 -2.30 18.61
N LEU A 170 -3.34 -2.68 17.50
CA LEU A 170 -2.67 -3.40 16.41
C LEU A 170 -1.72 -2.50 15.60
N ALA A 171 -1.86 -1.18 15.67
CA ALA A 171 -0.90 -0.25 15.07
C ALA A 171 0.43 -0.27 15.85
N GLU A 172 0.36 -0.22 17.17
CA GLU A 172 1.52 -0.30 18.07
C GLU A 172 2.22 -1.65 17.92
N ASN A 173 1.46 -2.75 17.84
CA ASN A 173 2.03 -4.07 17.59
C ASN A 173 2.73 -4.13 16.23
N ALA A 174 2.11 -3.58 15.17
CA ALA A 174 2.69 -3.56 13.83
C ALA A 174 3.99 -2.75 13.77
N GLU A 175 4.06 -1.61 14.46
CA GLU A 175 5.26 -0.78 14.57
C GLU A 175 6.38 -1.55 15.28
N LYS A 176 6.10 -2.09 16.48
CA LYS A 176 7.05 -2.85 17.29
C LYS A 176 7.61 -4.05 16.52
N LEU A 177 6.74 -4.92 16.04
CA LEU A 177 7.13 -6.17 15.38
C LEU A 177 7.76 -5.92 14.01
N GLY A 178 7.30 -4.90 13.29
CA GLY A 178 7.92 -4.44 12.06
C GLY A 178 9.38 -4.05 12.23
N ALA A 179 9.70 -3.30 13.29
CA ALA A 179 11.07 -2.92 13.61
C ALA A 179 11.95 -4.15 13.91
N ILE A 180 11.45 -5.10 14.72
CA ILE A 180 12.16 -6.34 15.03
C ILE A 180 12.41 -7.17 13.75
N LEU A 181 11.39 -7.34 12.90
CA LEU A 181 11.51 -8.08 11.65
C LEU A 181 12.61 -7.48 10.76
N ARG A 182 12.57 -6.17 10.52
CA ARG A 182 13.57 -5.51 9.68
C ARG A 182 14.98 -5.60 10.29
N GLN A 183 15.10 -5.46 11.62
CA GLN A 183 16.38 -5.60 12.32
C GLN A 183 16.97 -7.01 12.16
N GLU A 184 16.16 -8.06 12.32
CA GLU A 184 16.61 -9.45 12.17
C GLU A 184 16.98 -9.79 10.73
N LEU A 185 16.14 -9.40 9.76
CA LEU A 185 16.40 -9.69 8.35
C LEU A 185 17.61 -8.91 7.81
N SER A 186 17.93 -7.74 8.37
CA SER A 186 19.12 -6.97 7.98
C SER A 186 20.44 -7.61 8.43
N LYS A 187 20.40 -8.66 9.27
CA LYS A 187 21.57 -9.43 9.68
C LYS A 187 21.92 -10.55 8.69
N LEU A 188 21.03 -10.84 7.74
CA LEU A 188 21.26 -11.85 6.72
C LEU A 188 22.36 -11.41 5.75
N PRO A 189 23.06 -12.36 5.08
CA PRO A 189 24.17 -12.04 4.18
C PRO A 189 23.74 -11.09 3.05
N LYS A 190 24.51 -10.03 2.81
CA LYS A 190 24.16 -8.96 1.85
C LYS A 190 24.29 -9.39 0.39
N ASP A 191 25.11 -10.41 0.13
CA ASP A 191 25.25 -11.09 -1.14
C ASP A 191 24.00 -11.90 -1.51
N VAL A 192 23.17 -12.24 -0.53
CA VAL A 192 21.88 -12.91 -0.72
C VAL A 192 20.71 -11.93 -0.62
N ILE A 193 20.68 -11.08 0.41
CA ILE A 193 19.68 -10.04 0.61
C ILE A 193 20.31 -8.67 0.43
N SER A 194 20.04 -8.05 -0.72
CA SER A 194 20.58 -6.74 -1.06
C SER A 194 19.94 -5.59 -0.26
N CYS A 195 18.66 -5.72 0.09
CA CYS A 195 17.90 -4.66 0.77
C CYS A 195 16.74 -5.24 1.58
N VAL A 196 16.53 -4.69 2.77
CA VAL A 196 15.34 -4.89 3.59
C VAL A 196 14.65 -3.54 3.74
N ARG A 197 13.37 -3.45 3.40
CA ARG A 197 12.60 -2.20 3.47
C ARG A 197 11.16 -2.43 3.91
N GLY A 198 10.53 -1.40 4.45
CA GLY A 198 9.15 -1.45 4.89
C GLY A 198 8.83 -0.50 6.04
N LYS A 199 7.56 -0.49 6.45
CA LYS A 199 7.03 0.27 7.58
C LYS A 199 5.97 -0.57 8.28
N GLY A 200 5.94 -0.57 9.61
CA GLY A 200 5.15 -1.53 10.39
C GLY A 200 5.34 -2.97 9.89
N LEU A 201 4.24 -3.71 9.74
CA LEU A 201 4.22 -5.08 9.21
C LEU A 201 3.95 -5.13 7.69
N LEU A 202 4.28 -4.08 6.93
CA LEU A 202 4.40 -4.13 5.48
C LEU A 202 5.88 -4.07 5.11
N ASN A 203 6.48 -5.22 4.80
CA ASN A 203 7.92 -5.32 4.56
C ASN A 203 8.21 -6.09 3.27
N ALA A 204 9.40 -5.87 2.73
CA ALA A 204 9.95 -6.65 1.65
C ALA A 204 11.44 -6.89 1.86
N ILE A 205 11.92 -8.03 1.36
CA ILE A 205 13.32 -8.32 1.15
C ILE A 205 13.59 -8.35 -0.36
N VAL A 206 14.65 -7.69 -0.79
CA VAL A 206 15.15 -7.75 -2.15
C VAL A 206 16.29 -8.74 -2.16
N ILE A 207 16.08 -9.89 -2.80
CA ILE A 207 17.13 -10.88 -2.96
C ILE A 207 18.04 -10.48 -4.12
N ASN A 208 19.29 -10.93 -4.09
CA ASN A 208 20.20 -10.73 -5.21
C ASN A 208 19.64 -11.43 -6.47
N LYS A 209 19.84 -10.82 -7.64
CA LYS A 209 19.34 -11.27 -8.95
C LYS A 209 19.91 -12.61 -9.40
N ASP A 210 20.99 -13.06 -8.76
CA ASP A 210 21.53 -14.41 -8.94
C ASP A 210 20.56 -15.50 -8.42
N PHE A 211 19.57 -15.10 -7.60
CA PHE A 211 18.54 -15.97 -7.05
C PHE A 211 17.15 -15.66 -7.62
N ASP A 212 16.28 -16.67 -7.60
CA ASP A 212 14.90 -16.59 -8.08
C ASP A 212 13.93 -16.54 -6.90
N ALA A 213 13.22 -15.41 -6.74
CA ALA A 213 12.35 -15.19 -5.58
C ALA A 213 11.18 -16.18 -5.54
N TRP A 214 10.75 -16.71 -6.70
CA TRP A 214 9.74 -17.74 -6.75
C TRP A 214 10.23 -19.05 -6.12
N LYS A 215 11.46 -19.48 -6.46
CA LYS A 215 12.07 -20.69 -5.87
C LYS A 215 12.29 -20.53 -4.37
N VAL A 216 12.75 -19.36 -3.92
CA VAL A 216 12.86 -19.06 -2.49
C VAL A 216 11.50 -19.18 -1.80
N CYS A 217 10.44 -18.60 -2.38
CA CYS A 217 9.08 -18.72 -1.80
C CYS A 217 8.57 -20.17 -1.75
N LEU A 218 8.90 -21.01 -2.73
CA LEU A 218 8.57 -22.44 -2.69
C LEU A 218 9.30 -23.15 -1.55
N LYS A 219 10.57 -22.83 -1.30
CA LYS A 219 11.33 -23.36 -0.15
C LYS A 219 10.82 -22.85 1.19
N LEU A 220 10.46 -21.56 1.29
CA LEU A 220 9.80 -21.02 2.47
C LEU A 220 8.51 -21.81 2.77
N LYS A 221 7.69 -22.08 1.74
CA LYS A 221 6.47 -22.90 1.88
C LYS A 221 6.79 -24.30 2.40
N GLU A 222 7.78 -24.99 1.84
CA GLU A 222 8.23 -26.32 2.31
C GLU A 222 8.65 -26.28 3.79
N ASN A 223 9.24 -25.17 4.22
CA ASN A 223 9.70 -24.93 5.59
C ASN A 223 8.61 -24.40 6.55
N GLY A 224 7.38 -24.20 6.06
CA GLY A 224 6.22 -23.78 6.86
C GLY A 224 5.87 -22.29 6.83
N LEU A 225 6.46 -21.49 5.93
CA LEU A 225 6.19 -20.05 5.81
C LEU A 225 5.68 -19.68 4.41
N LEU A 226 4.49 -19.06 4.35
CA LEU A 226 3.95 -18.55 3.10
C LEU A 226 4.40 -17.09 2.89
N ALA A 227 5.05 -16.85 1.75
CA ALA A 227 5.42 -15.51 1.28
C ALA A 227 5.08 -15.39 -0.20
N LYS A 228 4.99 -14.15 -0.70
CA LYS A 228 4.65 -13.87 -2.10
C LYS A 228 5.77 -13.07 -2.76
N PRO A 229 6.32 -13.51 -3.89
CA PRO A 229 7.27 -12.71 -4.64
C PRO A 229 6.54 -11.65 -5.48
N THR A 230 7.26 -10.61 -5.88
CA THR A 230 6.84 -9.61 -6.83
C THR A 230 8.04 -9.14 -7.66
N HIS A 231 7.82 -8.74 -8.91
CA HIS A 231 8.85 -8.17 -9.79
C HIS A 231 10.16 -8.98 -9.92
N GLY A 232 10.11 -10.30 -9.73
CA GLY A 232 11.22 -11.23 -9.96
C GLY A 232 12.15 -11.45 -8.76
N ASP A 233 12.66 -10.40 -8.13
CA ASP A 233 13.69 -10.44 -7.09
C ASP A 233 13.24 -9.89 -5.72
N ILE A 234 11.94 -9.65 -5.53
CA ILE A 234 11.40 -9.08 -4.29
C ILE A 234 10.46 -10.08 -3.62
N ILE A 235 10.63 -10.34 -2.33
CA ILE A 235 9.71 -11.15 -1.52
C ILE A 235 9.00 -10.24 -0.53
N ARG A 236 7.67 -10.23 -0.56
CA ARG A 236 6.83 -9.43 0.33
C ARG A 236 6.45 -10.22 1.57
N LEU A 237 6.55 -9.54 2.71
CA LEU A 237 6.24 -10.03 4.04
C LEU A 237 5.19 -9.11 4.68
N ALA A 238 3.94 -9.57 4.68
CA ALA A 238 2.80 -8.83 5.22
C ALA A 238 1.94 -9.73 6.14
N PRO A 239 2.48 -10.18 7.29
CA PRO A 239 1.77 -11.08 8.20
C PRO A 239 0.51 -10.44 8.82
N PRO A 240 -0.43 -11.22 9.36
CA PRO A 240 -1.54 -10.67 10.15
C PRO A 240 -1.05 -9.79 11.31
N LEU A 241 -1.78 -8.71 11.62
CA LEU A 241 -1.35 -7.77 12.67
C LEU A 241 -1.47 -8.33 14.09
N VAL A 242 -2.26 -9.39 14.26
CA VAL A 242 -2.40 -10.16 15.51
C VAL A 242 -1.23 -11.12 15.75
N MET A 243 -0.25 -11.19 14.85
CA MET A 243 0.97 -11.97 15.04
C MET A 243 1.67 -11.52 16.33
N ASN A 244 2.18 -12.49 17.11
CA ASN A 244 2.98 -12.22 18.29
C ASN A 244 4.50 -12.31 17.99
N GLU A 245 5.33 -11.90 18.95
CA GLU A 245 6.79 -11.87 18.76
C GLU A 245 7.40 -13.28 18.60
N GLU A 246 6.85 -14.30 19.25
CA GLU A 246 7.29 -15.69 19.11
C GLU A 246 7.10 -16.19 17.68
N GLN A 247 5.89 -16.04 17.12
CA GLN A 247 5.57 -16.39 15.73
C GLN A 247 6.42 -15.61 14.72
N LEU A 248 6.72 -14.34 15.01
CA LEU A 248 7.60 -13.54 14.18
C LEU A 248 9.03 -14.08 14.20
N ARG A 249 9.54 -14.46 15.38
CA ARG A 249 10.87 -15.06 15.52
C ARG A 249 10.92 -16.43 14.83
N ASP A 250 9.90 -17.25 14.96
CA ASP A 250 9.79 -18.52 14.22
C ASP A 250 9.82 -18.29 12.71
N SER A 251 9.11 -17.27 12.22
CA SER A 251 9.13 -16.89 10.81
C SER A 251 10.52 -16.44 10.36
N VAL A 252 11.23 -15.66 11.18
CA VAL A 252 12.61 -15.24 10.93
C VAL A 252 13.55 -16.45 10.89
N GLU A 253 13.42 -17.40 11.80
CA GLU A 253 14.24 -18.62 11.79
C GLU A 253 13.93 -19.52 10.59
N ILE A 254 12.67 -19.58 10.14
CA ILE A 254 12.32 -20.23 8.87
C ILE A 254 13.00 -19.54 7.68
N ILE A 255 13.04 -18.20 7.64
CA ILE A 255 13.72 -17.45 6.59
C ILE A 255 15.23 -17.75 6.64
N LYS A 256 15.84 -17.67 7.82
CA LYS A 256 17.27 -17.95 8.06
C LYS A 256 17.69 -19.38 7.76
N LYS A 257 16.80 -20.38 7.84
CA LYS A 257 17.17 -21.79 7.52
C LYS A 257 16.92 -22.14 6.05
N THR A 258 16.26 -21.27 5.30
CA THR A 258 15.86 -21.56 3.92
C THR A 258 17.06 -21.43 3.01
N GLU A 259 17.42 -22.54 2.36
CA GLU A 259 18.40 -22.60 1.27
C GLU A 259 18.16 -21.43 0.30
N TYR A 260 19.22 -20.79 -0.20
CA TYR A 260 19.18 -19.57 -1.04
C TYR A 260 18.87 -18.26 -0.31
N VAL A 261 18.61 -18.27 1.01
CA VAL A 261 18.57 -17.06 1.87
C VAL A 261 19.80 -16.94 2.78
N ILE A 262 20.52 -18.06 2.97
CA ILE A 262 21.82 -18.18 3.66
C ILE A 262 22.95 -18.20 2.65
#